data_AF-A0A2G9TG70-F1
#
_entry.id   AF-A0A2G9TG70-F1
#
_cell.length_a   1.000
_cell.length_b   1.000
_cell.length_c   1.000
_cell.angle_alpha   90.00
_cell.angle_beta   90.00
_cell.angle_gamma   90.00
#
_symmetry.space_group_name_H-M   'P 1'
#
loop_
_entity.id
_entity.type
_entity.pdbx_description
1 polymer ?
#
loop_
_entity_poly.entity_id
_entity_poly.type
_entity_poly.pdbx_seq_one_letter_code
_entity_poly.pdbx_strand_id
1 'polypeptide(L)'
;MVTQPIRMVPTPQQPVVPSQFFTYEPNLLVNVHPDICLAGCVLHMFDMDRMFTDKLDLPNIVLAIRLHGGDIEFGAKAYAERAGAITHVIVESIRTQHAHLALKDRKRLVTMQWLVDVLMKKQMDVPWRHAHLPSAFIDGCRPLLGK
;
A
#
# COMPACT_ATOMS: atom_id res chain seq x y z
N MET A 1 -13.21 63.89 4.85
CA MET A 1 -13.55 62.46 4.85
C MET A 1 -13.82 62.04 3.41
N VAL A 2 -12.93 61.22 2.82
CA VAL A 2 -13.13 59.80 2.41
C VAL A 2 -14.04 59.71 1.17
N THR A 3 -13.62 59.17 0.02
CA THR A 3 -13.35 57.73 -0.23
C THR A 3 -12.52 57.53 -1.52
N GLN A 4 -11.40 56.82 -1.45
CA GLN A 4 -10.77 56.20 -2.64
C GLN A 4 -11.35 54.79 -2.86
N PRO A 5 -11.55 54.35 -4.12
CA PRO A 5 -12.02 53.00 -4.40
C PRO A 5 -10.92 51.97 -4.12
N ILE A 6 -11.26 50.98 -3.30
CA ILE A 6 -10.40 49.83 -2.99
C ILE A 6 -10.20 49.03 -4.28
N ARG A 7 -8.97 49.04 -4.80
CA ARG A 7 -8.57 48.24 -5.96
C ARG A 7 -8.35 46.80 -5.48
N MET A 8 -9.32 45.92 -5.72
CA MET A 8 -9.15 44.49 -5.46
C MET A 8 -8.08 43.93 -6.41
N VAL A 9 -6.93 43.55 -5.85
CA VAL A 9 -5.89 42.83 -6.58
C VAL A 9 -6.32 41.36 -6.67
N PRO A 10 -6.41 40.75 -7.86
CA PRO A 10 -6.74 39.34 -7.97
C PRO A 10 -5.64 38.51 -7.30
N THR A 11 -6.01 37.73 -6.30
CA THR A 11 -5.08 36.79 -5.66
C THR A 11 -4.71 35.73 -6.70
N PRO A 12 -3.42 35.43 -6.92
CA PRO A 12 -3.04 34.38 -7.85
C PRO A 12 -3.61 33.05 -7.37
N GLN A 13 -4.50 32.45 -8.17
CA GLN A 13 -5.02 31.11 -7.95
C GLN A 13 -3.84 30.13 -8.04
N GLN A 14 -3.35 29.68 -6.88
CA GLN A 14 -2.41 28.56 -6.86
C GLN A 14 -3.10 27.34 -7.49
N PRO A 15 -2.41 26.57 -8.35
CA PRO A 15 -2.97 25.34 -8.88
C PRO A 15 -3.36 24.45 -7.70
N VAL A 16 -4.62 24.06 -7.65
CA VAL A 16 -5.13 23.07 -6.68
C VAL A 16 -4.48 21.75 -7.06
N VAL A 17 -3.32 21.45 -6.47
CA VAL A 17 -2.73 20.12 -6.55
C VAL A 17 -3.64 19.25 -5.69
N PRO A 18 -4.37 18.27 -6.25
CA PRO A 18 -5.16 17.37 -5.44
C PRO A 18 -4.22 16.71 -4.43
N SER A 19 -4.52 16.87 -3.14
CA SER A 19 -3.73 16.25 -2.08
C SER A 19 -3.79 14.74 -2.26
N GLN A 20 -2.70 14.14 -2.73
CA GLN A 20 -2.57 12.69 -2.82
C GLN A 20 -2.42 12.17 -1.39
N PHE A 21 -3.45 11.51 -0.89
CA PHE A 21 -3.50 11.01 0.48
C PHE A 21 -3.00 9.56 0.50
N PHE A 22 -1.92 9.32 1.23
CA PHE A 22 -1.33 8.00 1.44
C PHE A 22 -1.31 7.69 2.94
N THR A 23 -1.76 6.50 3.34
CA THR A 23 -1.83 6.13 4.75
C THR A 23 -1.30 4.73 5.02
N TYR A 24 -0.62 4.60 6.16
CA TYR A 24 -0.18 3.34 6.75
C TYR A 24 -1.08 2.90 7.90
N GLU A 25 -1.99 3.78 8.34
CA GLU A 25 -2.71 3.68 9.60
C GLU A 25 -4.21 3.46 9.37
N PRO A 26 -4.79 2.39 9.92
CA PRO A 26 -6.22 2.09 9.75
C PRO A 26 -7.11 3.09 10.47
N ASN A 27 -6.61 3.67 11.57
CA ASN A 27 -7.38 4.58 12.41
C ASN A 27 -7.42 6.02 11.86
N LEU A 28 -6.67 6.34 10.80
CA LEU A 28 -6.73 7.70 10.22
C LEU A 28 -8.08 7.96 9.54
N LEU A 29 -8.77 6.89 9.16
CA LEU A 29 -10.07 6.92 8.51
C LEU A 29 -11.04 5.99 9.28
N VAL A 30 -11.33 6.32 10.54
CA VAL A 30 -12.17 5.48 11.43
C VAL A 30 -13.57 5.16 10.84
N ASN A 31 -14.03 5.95 9.86
CA ASN A 31 -15.32 5.78 9.18
C ASN A 31 -15.18 5.52 7.66
N VAL A 32 -14.16 4.77 7.23
CA VAL A 32 -14.07 4.32 5.82
C VAL A 32 -15.27 3.45 5.47
N HIS A 33 -15.90 3.75 4.35
CA HIS A 33 -16.94 2.90 3.81
C HIS A 33 -16.35 1.52 3.44
N PRO A 34 -16.99 0.38 3.78
CA PRO A 34 -16.43 -0.95 3.55
C PRO A 34 -15.93 -1.21 2.12
N ASP A 35 -16.58 -0.61 1.13
CA ASP A 35 -16.20 -0.74 -0.28
C ASP A 35 -14.99 0.10 -0.69
N ILE A 36 -14.38 0.87 0.21
CA ILE A 36 -13.12 1.60 -0.02
C ILE A 36 -12.12 1.33 1.11
N CYS A 37 -12.11 0.11 1.66
CA CYS A 37 -11.29 -0.27 2.81
C CYS A 37 -9.77 -0.10 2.61
N LEU A 38 -9.29 0.03 1.37
CA LEU A 38 -7.89 0.30 1.02
C LEU A 38 -7.64 1.76 0.65
N ALA A 39 -8.55 2.68 0.98
CA ALA A 39 -8.38 4.11 0.70
C ALA A 39 -7.04 4.64 1.21
N GLY A 40 -6.22 5.16 0.28
CA GLY A 40 -4.89 5.69 0.56
C GLY A 40 -3.79 4.63 0.67
N CYS A 41 -4.09 3.34 0.44
CA CYS A 41 -3.08 2.31 0.27
C CYS A 41 -2.53 2.32 -1.16
N VAL A 42 -1.22 2.51 -1.29
CA VAL A 42 -0.47 2.20 -2.50
C VAL A 42 0.40 0.98 -2.22
N LEU A 43 0.05 -0.13 -2.85
CA LEU A 43 0.71 -1.42 -2.71
C LEU A 43 1.77 -1.59 -3.81
N HIS A 44 2.81 -2.37 -3.52
CA HIS A 44 3.86 -2.66 -4.49
C HIS A 44 4.30 -4.12 -4.45
N MET A 45 4.59 -4.68 -5.62
CA MET A 45 5.13 -6.03 -5.79
C MET A 45 6.31 -6.02 -6.78
N PHE A 46 7.44 -6.60 -6.37
CA PHE A 46 8.62 -6.68 -7.24
C PHE A 46 8.56 -7.87 -8.21
N ASP A 47 8.18 -9.06 -7.71
CA ASP A 47 8.20 -10.31 -8.46
C ASP A 47 6.79 -10.93 -8.54
N MET A 48 6.14 -10.79 -9.70
CA MET A 48 4.76 -11.23 -9.90
C MET A 48 4.68 -12.72 -10.25
N ASP A 49 5.59 -13.18 -11.11
CA ASP A 49 5.63 -14.57 -11.59
C ASP A 49 5.93 -15.58 -10.48
N ARG A 50 6.60 -15.14 -9.41
CA ARG A 50 6.86 -15.98 -8.23
C ARG A 50 5.67 -16.04 -7.27
N MET A 51 4.80 -15.03 -7.31
CA MET A 51 3.66 -14.88 -6.41
C MET A 51 2.40 -15.56 -6.95
N PHE A 52 2.22 -15.56 -8.28
CA PHE A 52 1.01 -16.07 -8.92
C PHE A 52 1.31 -17.29 -9.77
N THR A 53 0.61 -18.39 -9.50
CA THR A 53 0.66 -19.60 -10.33
C THR A 53 -0.38 -19.58 -11.44
N ASP A 54 -1.53 -18.91 -11.23
CA ASP A 54 -2.57 -18.78 -12.24
C ASP A 54 -2.46 -17.45 -13.01
N LYS A 55 -2.66 -17.56 -14.32
CA LYS A 55 -3.01 -16.52 -15.30
C LYS A 55 -3.83 -15.36 -14.75
N LEU A 56 -4.91 -15.75 -14.08
CA LEU A 56 -6.02 -14.86 -13.74
C LEU A 56 -5.90 -14.24 -12.36
N ASP A 57 -5.05 -14.77 -11.48
CA ASP A 57 -4.93 -14.27 -10.11
C ASP A 57 -4.47 -12.82 -10.07
N LEU A 58 -3.51 -12.48 -10.92
CA LEU A 58 -2.96 -11.15 -10.97
C LEU A 58 -3.98 -10.09 -11.44
N PRO A 59 -4.66 -10.24 -12.61
CA PRO A 59 -5.72 -9.32 -12.98
C PRO A 59 -6.82 -9.19 -11.91
N ASN A 60 -7.18 -10.30 -11.27
CA ASN A 60 -8.21 -10.32 -10.24
C ASN A 60 -7.79 -9.55 -8.98
N ILE A 61 -6.55 -9.71 -8.52
CA ILE A 61 -6.06 -8.97 -7.34
C ILE A 61 -5.93 -7.48 -7.63
N VAL A 62 -5.45 -7.10 -8.83
CA VAL A 62 -5.36 -5.70 -9.26
C VAL A 62 -6.75 -5.07 -9.27
N LEU A 63 -7.74 -5.77 -9.83
CA LEU A 63 -9.12 -5.32 -9.85
C LEU A 63 -9.68 -5.18 -8.43
N ALA A 64 -9.48 -6.19 -7.57
CA ALA A 64 -9.98 -6.18 -6.19
C ALA A 64 -9.40 -5.01 -5.38
N ILE A 65 -8.09 -4.76 -5.48
CA ILE A 65 -7.43 -3.63 -4.80
C ILE A 65 -8.05 -2.30 -5.24
N ARG A 66 -8.18 -2.09 -6.55
CA ARG A 66 -8.68 -0.82 -7.11
C ARG A 66 -10.15 -0.59 -6.82
N LEU A 67 -10.97 -1.65 -6.88
CA LEU A 67 -12.39 -1.56 -6.49
C LEU A 67 -12.57 -1.17 -5.02
N HIS A 68 -11.61 -1.52 -4.16
CA HIS A 68 -11.63 -1.17 -2.74
C HIS A 68 -10.82 0.09 -2.39
N GLY A 69 -10.54 0.95 -3.38
CA GLY A 69 -9.95 2.28 -3.17
C GLY A 69 -8.43 2.31 -2.98
N GLY A 70 -7.75 1.18 -3.18
CA GLY A 70 -6.29 1.11 -3.19
C GLY A 70 -5.71 1.24 -4.60
N ASP A 71 -4.38 1.36 -4.68
CA ASP A 71 -3.63 1.24 -5.93
C ASP A 71 -2.51 0.21 -5.78
N ILE A 72 -2.04 -0.34 -6.89
CA ILE A 72 -0.95 -1.32 -6.91
C ILE A 72 -0.01 -1.12 -8.10
N GLU A 73 1.29 -1.20 -7.82
CA GLU A 73 2.36 -1.03 -8.78
C GLU A 73 3.33 -2.21 -8.79
N PHE A 74 4.05 -2.35 -9.89
CA PHE A 74 4.86 -3.54 -10.16
C PHE A 74 6.26 -3.22 -10.69
N GLY A 75 7.22 -4.01 -10.22
CA GLY A 75 8.59 -4.03 -10.73
C GLY A 75 9.47 -2.87 -10.24
N ALA A 76 10.78 -3.07 -10.36
CA ALA A 76 11.79 -2.18 -9.79
C ALA A 76 11.72 -0.74 -10.32
N LYS A 77 11.33 -0.54 -11.58
CA LYS A 77 11.20 0.79 -12.18
C LYS A 77 10.10 1.61 -11.51
N ALA A 78 8.90 1.03 -11.37
CA ALA A 78 7.79 1.72 -10.73
C ALA A 78 8.11 2.04 -9.27
N TYR A 79 8.75 1.11 -8.55
CA TYR A 79 9.21 1.35 -7.19
C TYR A 79 10.11 2.60 -7.09
N ALA A 80 11.11 2.71 -7.98
CA ALA A 80 12.04 3.84 -7.96
C ALA A 80 11.36 5.18 -8.27
N GLU A 81 10.40 5.21 -9.18
CA GLU A 81 9.70 6.43 -9.59
C GLU A 81 8.64 6.88 -8.58
N ARG A 82 8.04 5.94 -7.85
CA ARG A 82 6.85 6.17 -7.00
C ARG A 82 7.08 5.80 -5.53
N ALA A 83 8.33 5.59 -5.11
CA ALA A 83 8.72 5.23 -3.74
C ALA A 83 8.06 6.13 -2.69
N GLY A 84 7.88 7.43 -2.94
CA GLY A 84 7.23 8.35 -2.00
C GLY A 84 5.76 8.04 -1.73
N ALA A 85 5.03 7.51 -2.71
CA ALA A 85 3.61 7.17 -2.60
C ALA A 85 3.37 5.77 -2.01
N ILE A 86 4.30 4.84 -2.24
CA ILE A 86 4.17 3.45 -1.79
C ILE A 86 4.06 3.39 -0.26
N THR A 87 3.05 2.67 0.21
CA THR A 87 2.74 2.47 1.64
C THR A 87 3.06 1.05 2.08
N HIS A 88 2.69 0.07 1.25
CA HIS A 88 2.79 -1.35 1.56
C HIS A 88 3.58 -2.06 0.46
N VAL A 89 4.46 -2.98 0.84
CA VAL A 89 5.16 -3.85 -0.12
C VAL A 89 4.78 -5.28 0.21
N ILE A 90 4.21 -5.98 -0.77
CA ILE A 90 3.82 -7.39 -0.66
C ILE A 90 5.05 -8.26 -0.93
N VAL A 91 5.52 -8.98 0.09
CA VAL A 91 6.68 -9.88 0.02
C VAL A 91 6.47 -11.09 0.93
N GLU A 92 6.95 -12.26 0.49
CA GLU A 92 6.86 -13.50 1.28
C GLU A 92 8.03 -13.70 2.26
N SER A 93 9.16 -13.02 2.05
CA SER A 93 10.31 -13.11 2.96
C SER A 93 11.05 -11.78 3.13
N ILE A 94 11.42 -11.50 4.38
CA ILE A 94 12.25 -10.33 4.73
C ILE A 94 13.69 -10.45 4.24
N ARG A 95 14.16 -11.64 3.82
CA ARG A 95 15.55 -11.86 3.41
C ARG A 95 15.84 -11.49 1.96
N THR A 96 14.83 -11.09 1.19
CA THR A 96 15.03 -10.64 -0.19
C THR A 96 15.67 -9.25 -0.20
N GLN A 97 16.45 -8.95 -1.24
CA GLN A 97 17.02 -7.62 -1.43
C GLN A 97 15.92 -6.54 -1.50
N HIS A 98 14.80 -6.87 -2.13
CA HIS A 98 13.63 -5.99 -2.23
C HIS A 98 12.99 -5.70 -0.87
N ALA A 99 12.86 -6.69 0.01
CA ALA A 99 12.36 -6.48 1.36
C ALA A 99 13.29 -5.59 2.20
N HIS A 100 14.61 -5.79 2.10
CA HIS A 100 15.58 -4.92 2.78
C HIS A 100 15.53 -3.47 2.26
N LEU A 101 15.39 -3.28 0.95
CA LEU A 101 15.21 -1.96 0.35
C LEU A 101 13.94 -1.28 0.89
N ALA A 102 12.81 -1.97 0.85
CA ALA A 102 11.55 -1.48 1.33
C ALA A 102 11.58 -1.13 2.84
N LEU A 103 12.28 -1.94 3.66
CA LEU A 103 12.51 -1.61 5.08
C LEU A 103 13.34 -0.34 5.26
N LYS A 104 14.40 -0.16 4.46
CA LYS A 104 15.22 1.06 4.48
C LYS A 104 14.39 2.30 4.13
N ASP A 105 13.47 2.15 3.19
CA ASP A 105 12.52 3.21 2.79
C ASP A 105 11.30 3.32 3.72
N ARG A 106 11.33 2.61 4.86
CA ARG A 106 10.29 2.59 5.91
C ARG A 106 8.92 2.18 5.40
N LYS A 107 8.86 1.29 4.42
CA LYS A 107 7.62 0.71 3.91
C LYS A 107 7.12 -0.39 4.84
N ARG A 108 5.80 -0.56 4.91
CA ARG A 108 5.20 -1.67 5.64
C ARG A 108 5.30 -2.93 4.80
N LEU A 109 6.04 -3.93 5.27
CA LEU A 109 6.06 -5.23 4.62
C LEU A 109 4.85 -6.05 5.04
N VAL A 110 4.15 -6.61 4.06
CA VAL A 110 2.98 -7.47 4.27
C VAL A 110 3.03 -8.68 3.34
N THR A 111 2.31 -9.74 3.67
CA THR A 111 2.11 -10.89 2.77
C THR A 111 0.83 -10.74 1.96
N MET A 112 0.62 -11.64 0.99
CA MET A 112 -0.66 -11.72 0.29
C MET A 112 -1.83 -12.02 1.25
N GLN A 113 -1.60 -12.81 2.29
CA GLN A 113 -2.64 -13.16 3.27
C GLN A 113 -3.19 -11.94 4.02
N TRP A 114 -2.35 -10.93 4.28
CA TRP A 114 -2.84 -9.69 4.88
C TRP A 114 -3.85 -8.99 3.96
N LEU A 115 -3.54 -8.87 2.67
CA LEU A 115 -4.42 -8.24 1.70
C LEU A 115 -5.74 -9.00 1.57
N VAL A 116 -5.69 -10.33 1.52
CA VAL A 116 -6.90 -11.17 1.50
C VAL A 116 -7.76 -10.91 2.74
N ASP A 117 -7.17 -10.93 3.94
CA ASP A 117 -7.90 -10.68 5.18
C ASP A 117 -8.54 -9.28 5.20
N VAL A 118 -7.84 -8.25 4.72
CA VAL A 118 -8.36 -6.86 4.64
C VAL A 118 -9.55 -6.77 3.69
N LEU A 119 -9.45 -7.39 2.50
CA LEU A 119 -10.52 -7.41 1.52
C LEU A 119 -11.73 -8.22 2.02
N MET A 120 -11.50 -9.37 2.63
CA MET A 120 -12.58 -10.22 3.18
C MET A 120 -13.31 -9.54 4.35
N LYS A 121 -12.58 -8.86 5.23
CA LYS A 121 -13.17 -8.10 6.34
C LYS A 121 -13.77 -6.77 5.91
N LYS A 122 -13.43 -6.30 4.71
CA LYS A 122 -13.70 -4.93 4.24
C LYS A 122 -13.23 -3.85 5.24
N GLN A 123 -12.10 -4.10 5.88
CA GLN A 123 -11.51 -3.21 6.88
C GLN A 123 -9.99 -3.36 6.87
N MET A 124 -9.27 -2.25 6.71
CA MET A 124 -7.81 -2.25 6.88
C MET A 124 -7.48 -2.43 8.36
N ASP A 125 -6.60 -3.37 8.65
CA ASP A 125 -5.99 -3.60 9.96
C ASP A 125 -4.47 -3.54 9.82
N VAL A 126 -3.76 -3.25 10.91
CA VAL A 126 -2.31 -3.45 10.94
C VAL A 126 -1.97 -4.94 10.72
N PRO A 127 -0.83 -5.30 10.11
CA PRO A 127 -0.39 -6.69 9.97
C PRO A 127 0.07 -7.22 11.34
N TRP A 128 -0.86 -7.76 12.12
CA TRP A 128 -0.60 -8.24 13.48
C TRP A 128 -0.55 -9.77 13.57
N ARG A 129 -1.07 -10.49 12.57
CA ARG A 129 -1.03 -11.96 12.56
C ARG A 129 0.30 -12.43 12.00
N HIS A 130 0.78 -13.58 12.47
CA HIS A 130 1.99 -14.22 11.93
C HIS A 130 1.93 -14.39 10.41
N ALA A 131 0.77 -14.77 9.86
CA ALA A 131 0.59 -14.95 8.43
C ALA A 131 0.61 -13.63 7.63
N HIS A 132 0.46 -12.47 8.27
CA HIS A 132 0.49 -11.15 7.63
C HIS A 132 1.92 -10.61 7.47
N LEU A 133 2.86 -11.16 8.23
CA LEU A 133 4.25 -10.73 8.25
C LEU A 133 5.09 -11.64 7.36
N PRO A 134 6.01 -11.10 6.55
CA PRO A 134 6.89 -11.93 5.73
C PRO A 134 7.77 -12.84 6.58
N SER A 135 8.07 -14.03 6.05
CA SER A 135 8.88 -15.02 6.74
C SER A 135 10.33 -14.53 6.97
N ALA A 136 10.81 -14.69 8.19
CA ALA A 136 12.23 -14.56 8.55
C ALA A 136 13.07 -15.79 8.16
N PHE A 137 12.43 -16.93 7.87
CA PHE A 137 13.09 -18.20 7.62
C PHE A 137 13.39 -18.43 6.14
N ILE A 138 14.43 -19.23 5.82
CA ILE A 138 14.68 -19.72 4.45
C ILE A 138 13.62 -20.75 4.14
N ASP A 139 13.22 -20.88 2.87
CA ASP A 139 12.40 -22.00 2.41
C ASP A 139 13.02 -23.31 2.91
N GLY A 140 12.26 -24.10 3.68
CA GLY A 140 12.72 -25.34 4.31
C GLY A 140 13.44 -25.21 5.66
N CYS A 141 13.74 -24.00 6.14
CA CYS A 141 14.40 -23.75 7.43
C CYS A 141 13.46 -23.16 8.49
N ARG A 142 12.16 -23.48 8.44
CA ARG A 142 11.29 -23.22 9.59
C ARG A 142 11.81 -24.09 10.75
N PRO A 143 11.98 -23.55 11.97
CA PRO A 143 12.27 -24.39 13.12
C PRO A 143 11.16 -25.44 13.17
N LEU A 144 11.54 -26.72 13.03
CA LEU A 144 10.58 -27.82 13.13
C LEU A 144 9.79 -27.59 14.42
N LEU A 145 8.46 -27.54 14.29
CA LEU A 145 7.56 -27.46 15.45
C LEU A 145 8.06 -28.49 16.47
N GLY A 146 8.34 -28.03 17.69
CA GLY A 146 8.88 -28.88 18.75
C GLY A 146 8.11 -30.19 18.82
N LYS A 147 8.88 -31.29 18.90
CA LYS A 147 8.34 -32.63 19.19
C LYS A 147 7.52 -32.63 20.47
#